data_AF-A0A0W7WQ73-F1
#
_entry.id   AF-A0A0W7WQ73-F1
#
_cell.length_a   1.000
_cell.length_b   1.000
_cell.length_c   1.000
_cell.angle_alpha   90.00
_cell.angle_beta   90.00
_cell.angle_gamma   90.00
#
_symmetry.space_group_name_H-M   'P 1'
#
loop_
_entity.id
_entity.type
_entity.pdbx_description
1 polymer ?
#
loop_
_entity_poly.entity_id
_entity_poly.type
_entity_poly.pdbx_seq_one_letter_code
_entity_poly.pdbx_strand_id
1 'polypeptide(L)'
;MATALITHADALEHVTPEGHPERVARLEHVLHALQPLDLKRVTAPEVEIADLRRIHPQTYIDRIAAAEPASGQHQLDADTWMSPGSWRAGLRGAGAAVQAVAMVMSGEVDNAFSAMRPPGHHAERETPMGFCLFGNAALAAKVALDVHGLSRVAVLDFDVHHGNGTQDLLWDEPRALFVSSHQMPLWPGTGAAEERGAHDNVLNLPLAPGSAGAEMRAAWTPALERLRRFAPELVVISAGFDAHQDDPLAQLNWSLEDFRWITREILALAHQTAGGRVVSLMEGGYDLAALSAAARAHVEELMEAGA
;
A
#
# COMPACT_ATOMS: atom_id res chain seq x y z
N MET A 1 10.88 -9.12 -19.42
CA MET A 1 11.50 -9.00 -18.10
C MET A 1 10.45 -9.51 -17.09
N ALA A 2 10.52 -9.33 -15.77
CA ALA A 2 9.66 -10.09 -14.85
C ALA A 2 9.05 -9.23 -13.74
N THR A 3 7.75 -9.43 -13.46
CA THR A 3 7.06 -8.91 -12.28
C THR A 3 7.26 -9.86 -11.10
N ALA A 4 7.70 -9.35 -9.94
CA ALA A 4 7.76 -10.13 -8.72
C ALA A 4 6.40 -10.20 -8.01
N LEU A 5 6.06 -11.36 -7.48
CA LEU A 5 5.01 -11.54 -6.47
C LEU A 5 5.69 -11.91 -5.14
N ILE A 6 5.64 -11.01 -4.16
CA ILE A 6 6.24 -11.21 -2.85
C ILE A 6 5.13 -11.52 -1.85
N THR A 7 5.24 -12.66 -1.15
CA THR A 7 4.26 -13.08 -0.14
C THR A 7 4.88 -14.02 0.90
N HIS A 8 4.16 -14.34 1.99
CA HIS A 8 4.62 -15.27 3.01
C HIS A 8 3.46 -15.97 3.73
N ALA A 9 3.68 -17.22 4.15
CA ALA A 9 2.68 -18.01 4.89
C ALA A 9 2.32 -17.39 6.26
N ASP A 10 3.29 -16.77 6.95
CA ASP A 10 3.06 -16.06 8.22
C ASP A 10 1.95 -14.98 8.13
N ALA A 11 1.69 -14.42 6.94
CA ALA A 11 0.59 -13.46 6.77
C ALA A 11 -0.81 -14.09 6.96
N LEU A 12 -0.91 -15.42 6.92
CA LEU A 12 -2.13 -16.19 7.24
C LEU A 12 -2.30 -16.38 8.76
N GLU A 13 -1.24 -16.20 9.54
CA GLU A 13 -1.27 -16.31 11.01
C GLU A 13 -1.72 -15.01 11.68
N HIS A 14 -1.81 -13.90 10.93
CA HIS A 14 -2.49 -12.69 11.39
C HIS A 14 -4.01 -12.88 11.33
N VAL A 15 -4.55 -13.43 12.42
CA VAL A 15 -5.97 -13.75 12.59
C VAL A 15 -6.68 -12.64 13.37
N THR A 16 -7.69 -12.03 12.75
CA THR A 16 -8.58 -11.02 13.33
C THR A 16 -9.84 -11.67 13.94
N PRO A 17 -10.65 -10.94 14.74
CA PRO A 17 -11.92 -11.46 15.27
C PRO A 17 -12.87 -11.98 14.18
N GLU A 18 -13.77 -12.88 14.56
CA GLU A 18 -14.84 -13.35 13.65
C GLU A 18 -15.68 -12.17 13.16
N GLY A 19 -15.99 -12.13 11.86
CA GLY A 19 -16.73 -11.04 11.23
C GLY A 19 -15.90 -9.80 10.89
N HIS A 20 -14.63 -9.74 11.30
CA HIS A 20 -13.73 -8.65 10.92
C HIS A 20 -13.47 -8.65 9.40
N PRO A 21 -13.51 -7.48 8.72
CA PRO A 21 -13.38 -7.43 7.26
C PRO A 21 -11.95 -7.75 6.79
N GLU A 22 -10.94 -7.35 7.55
CA GLU A 22 -9.52 -7.64 7.31
C GLU A 22 -9.20 -9.11 7.69
N ARG A 23 -9.80 -10.08 6.98
CA ARG A 23 -9.73 -11.52 7.28
C ARG A 23 -8.67 -12.27 6.47
N VAL A 24 -8.19 -13.39 7.00
CA VAL A 24 -7.20 -14.30 6.36
C VAL A 24 -7.58 -14.67 4.92
N ALA A 25 -8.87 -14.94 4.68
CA ALA A 25 -9.40 -15.34 3.38
C ALA A 25 -9.08 -14.33 2.26
N ARG A 26 -8.85 -13.04 2.57
CA ARG A 26 -8.42 -12.02 1.60
C ARG A 26 -7.16 -12.44 0.86
N LEU A 27 -6.13 -12.85 1.60
CA LEU A 27 -4.85 -13.24 1.02
C LEU A 27 -4.96 -14.55 0.25
N GLU A 28 -5.69 -15.54 0.77
CA GLU A 28 -5.92 -16.82 0.08
C GLU A 28 -6.57 -16.61 -1.28
N HIS A 29 -7.59 -15.75 -1.34
CA HIS A 29 -8.32 -15.39 -2.54
C HIS A 29 -7.45 -14.66 -3.57
N VAL A 30 -6.67 -13.67 -3.14
CA VAL A 30 -5.70 -12.97 -4.01
C VAL A 30 -4.65 -13.95 -4.54
N LEU A 31 -4.03 -14.76 -3.68
CA LEU A 31 -3.01 -15.73 -4.11
C LEU A 31 -3.56 -16.78 -5.07
N HIS A 32 -4.82 -17.22 -4.87
CA HIS A 32 -5.50 -18.12 -5.79
C HIS A 32 -5.71 -17.46 -7.17
N ALA A 33 -6.21 -16.21 -7.21
CA ALA A 33 -6.44 -15.48 -8.45
C ALA A 33 -5.15 -15.21 -9.24
N LEU A 34 -4.02 -15.02 -8.54
CA LEU A 34 -2.70 -14.82 -9.11
C LEU A 34 -1.93 -16.12 -9.40
N GLN A 35 -2.44 -17.29 -8.99
CA GLN A 35 -1.78 -18.59 -9.20
C GLN A 35 -1.47 -18.89 -10.68
N PRO A 36 -2.37 -18.61 -11.64
CA PRO A 36 -2.14 -18.93 -13.05
C PRO A 36 -1.15 -18.01 -13.77
N LEU A 37 -0.75 -16.89 -13.15
CA LEU A 37 0.13 -15.89 -13.76
C LEU A 37 1.61 -16.31 -13.62
N ASP A 38 2.39 -16.06 -14.68
CA ASP A 38 3.84 -16.33 -14.72
C ASP A 38 4.62 -15.19 -14.02
N LEU A 39 4.57 -15.22 -12.69
CA LEU A 39 5.19 -14.23 -11.81
C LEU A 39 6.45 -14.81 -11.17
N LYS A 40 7.47 -13.96 -10.95
CA LYS A 40 8.61 -14.33 -10.11
C LYS A 40 8.18 -14.36 -8.64
N ARG A 41 7.88 -15.56 -8.12
CA ARG A 41 7.40 -15.75 -6.74
C ARG A 41 8.55 -15.69 -5.75
N VAL A 42 8.43 -14.81 -4.75
CA VAL A 42 9.46 -14.55 -3.74
C VAL A 42 8.84 -14.66 -2.35
N THR A 43 9.55 -15.34 -1.46
CA THR A 43 9.18 -15.44 -0.04
C THR A 43 9.61 -14.16 0.67
N ALA A 44 8.66 -13.44 1.30
CA ALA A 44 8.98 -12.20 2.00
C ALA A 44 9.94 -12.46 3.17
N PRO A 45 11.06 -11.72 3.29
CA PRO A 45 11.91 -11.77 4.48
C PRO A 45 11.24 -11.06 5.65
N GLU A 46 11.73 -11.25 6.87
CA GLU A 46 11.44 -10.32 7.96
C GLU A 46 12.23 -9.03 7.74
N VAL A 47 11.62 -7.89 8.03
CA VAL A 47 12.31 -6.60 8.03
C VAL A 47 13.33 -6.54 9.17
N GLU A 48 14.47 -5.90 8.91
CA GLU A 48 15.40 -5.52 9.96
C GLU A 48 14.81 -4.36 10.80
N ILE A 49 14.91 -4.44 12.13
CA ILE A 49 14.39 -3.38 13.01
C ILE A 49 15.01 -2.02 12.68
N ALA A 50 16.25 -1.99 12.20
CA ALA A 50 16.92 -0.77 11.76
C ALA A 50 16.18 -0.06 10.61
N ASP A 51 15.52 -0.80 9.72
CA ASP A 51 14.72 -0.21 8.65
C ASP A 51 13.37 0.28 9.15
N LEU A 52 12.69 -0.44 10.06
CA LEU A 52 11.47 0.06 10.72
C LEU A 52 11.73 1.39 11.44
N ARG A 53 12.91 1.56 12.03
CA ARG A 53 13.32 2.80 12.72
C ARG A 53 13.42 4.03 11.82
N ARG A 54 13.34 3.86 10.49
CA ARG A 54 13.28 4.97 9.53
C ARG A 54 11.92 5.68 9.54
N ILE A 55 10.87 5.00 9.97
CA ILE A 55 9.50 5.51 10.00
C ILE A 55 8.89 5.53 11.41
N HIS A 56 9.18 4.53 12.24
CA HIS A 56 8.63 4.45 13.60
C HIS A 56 9.75 4.57 14.66
N PRO A 57 9.53 5.27 15.79
CA PRO A 57 10.49 5.26 16.89
C PRO A 57 10.57 3.86 17.52
N GLN A 58 11.72 3.53 18.14
CA GLN A 58 11.92 2.24 18.80
C GLN A 58 10.81 1.94 19.84
N THR A 59 10.34 2.96 20.56
CA THR A 59 9.25 2.85 21.53
C THR A 59 7.94 2.36 20.92
N TYR A 60 7.63 2.76 19.69
CA TYR A 60 6.47 2.24 18.95
C TYR A 60 6.68 0.77 18.59
N ILE A 61 7.84 0.44 18.02
CA ILE A 61 8.17 -0.92 17.58
C ILE A 61 8.11 -1.90 18.76
N ASP A 62 8.71 -1.53 19.89
CA ASP A 62 8.68 -2.32 21.12
C ASP A 62 7.26 -2.50 21.66
N ARG A 63 6.42 -1.45 21.56
CA ARG A 63 5.02 -1.51 21.98
C ARG A 63 4.20 -2.47 21.11
N ILE A 64 4.39 -2.45 19.79
CA ILE A 64 3.71 -3.40 18.89
C ILE A 64 4.20 -4.83 19.16
N ALA A 65 5.51 -5.04 19.33
CA ALA A 65 6.06 -6.35 19.66
C ALA A 65 5.49 -6.91 20.97
N ALA A 66 5.41 -6.06 22.01
CA ALA A 66 4.89 -6.44 23.33
C ALA A 66 3.37 -6.65 23.36
N ALA A 67 2.64 -6.13 22.36
CA ALA A 67 1.20 -6.26 22.26
C ALA A 67 0.72 -7.59 21.67
N GLU A 68 1.63 -8.39 21.08
CA GLU A 68 1.28 -9.74 20.61
C GLU A 68 0.87 -10.63 21.81
N PRO A 69 -0.37 -11.12 21.85
CA PRO A 69 -0.81 -11.98 22.94
C PRO A 69 -0.24 -13.39 22.79
N ALA A 70 0.07 -14.06 23.89
CA ALA A 70 0.47 -15.47 23.87
C ALA A 70 -0.65 -16.41 23.42
N SER A 71 -1.91 -15.99 23.58
CA SER A 71 -3.11 -16.70 23.14
C SER A 71 -4.29 -15.73 23.02
N GLY A 72 -5.23 -16.01 22.12
CA GLY A 72 -6.42 -15.16 21.94
C GLY A 72 -6.11 -13.93 21.07
N GLN A 73 -6.77 -12.82 21.37
CA GLN A 73 -6.67 -11.58 20.60
C GLN A 73 -6.46 -10.39 21.54
N HIS A 74 -5.72 -9.39 21.07
CA HIS A 74 -5.46 -8.14 21.75
C HIS A 74 -5.86 -6.99 20.83
N GLN A 75 -6.69 -6.08 21.34
CA GLN A 75 -7.18 -4.92 20.59
C GLN A 75 -6.26 -3.73 20.82
N LEU A 76 -5.65 -3.20 19.77
CA LEU A 76 -4.75 -2.03 19.83
C LEU A 76 -5.52 -0.71 19.82
N ASP A 77 -6.58 -0.63 19.01
CA ASP A 77 -7.49 0.51 18.91
C ASP A 77 -8.92 0.04 18.56
N ALA A 78 -9.80 0.92 18.05
CA ALA A 78 -11.18 0.55 17.77
C ALA A 78 -11.34 -0.62 16.78
N ASP A 79 -10.39 -0.81 15.86
CA ASP A 79 -10.53 -1.74 14.74
C ASP A 79 -9.24 -2.53 14.40
N THR A 80 -8.14 -2.28 15.08
CA THR A 80 -6.85 -2.96 14.87
C THR A 80 -6.61 -3.99 15.95
N TRP A 81 -6.35 -5.22 15.52
CA TRP A 81 -6.21 -6.39 16.39
C TRP A 81 -4.88 -7.07 16.19
N MET A 82 -4.38 -7.74 17.23
CA MET A 82 -3.27 -8.66 17.17
C MET A 82 -3.66 -10.00 17.77
N SER A 83 -3.07 -11.06 17.23
CA SER A 83 -3.17 -12.46 17.64
C SER A 83 -1.79 -13.11 17.54
N PRO A 84 -1.57 -14.32 18.10
CA PRO A 84 -0.29 -15.01 17.95
C PRO A 84 0.12 -15.12 16.47
N GLY A 85 1.29 -14.60 16.11
CA GLY A 85 1.79 -14.56 14.73
C GLY A 85 1.67 -13.20 14.06
N SER A 86 0.90 -12.26 14.62
CA SER A 86 0.70 -10.91 14.06
C SER A 86 1.98 -10.08 14.02
N TRP A 87 2.84 -10.21 15.04
CA TRP A 87 4.12 -9.53 15.05
C TRP A 87 4.97 -9.96 13.85
N ARG A 88 5.09 -11.28 13.66
CA ARG A 88 5.87 -11.85 12.55
C ARG A 88 5.25 -11.51 11.19
N ALA A 89 3.94 -11.58 11.06
CA ALA A 89 3.24 -11.16 9.85
C ALA A 89 3.54 -9.69 9.49
N GLY A 90 3.51 -8.79 10.48
CA GLY A 90 3.88 -7.38 10.32
C GLY A 90 5.34 -7.21 9.86
N LEU A 91 6.28 -7.93 10.48
CA LEU A 91 7.69 -7.92 10.04
C LEU A 91 7.86 -8.41 8.61
N ARG A 92 7.09 -9.43 8.19
CA ARG A 92 7.09 -9.94 6.81
C ARG A 92 6.50 -8.95 5.83
N GLY A 93 5.43 -8.24 6.21
CA GLY A 93 4.80 -7.20 5.37
C GLY A 93 5.75 -6.05 5.09
N ALA A 94 6.38 -5.53 6.14
CA ALA A 94 7.42 -4.51 6.02
C ALA A 94 8.65 -5.05 5.25
N GLY A 95 9.05 -6.31 5.48
CA GLY A 95 10.19 -6.93 4.82
C GLY A 95 9.94 -7.16 3.33
N ALA A 96 8.70 -7.47 2.93
CA ALA A 96 8.30 -7.55 1.54
C ALA A 96 8.44 -6.20 0.83
N ALA A 97 8.09 -5.09 1.50
CA ALA A 97 8.25 -3.75 0.96
C ALA A 97 9.74 -3.40 0.72
N VAL A 98 10.61 -3.71 1.68
CA VAL A 98 12.07 -3.52 1.55
C VAL A 98 12.64 -4.41 0.44
N GLN A 99 12.25 -5.69 0.39
CA GLN A 99 12.69 -6.63 -0.64
C GLN A 99 12.24 -6.20 -2.04
N ALA A 100 11.01 -5.70 -2.18
CA ALA A 100 10.49 -5.20 -3.45
C ALA A 100 11.34 -4.04 -3.99
N VAL A 101 11.67 -3.07 -3.13
CA VAL A 101 12.56 -1.96 -3.48
C VAL A 101 13.93 -2.50 -3.89
N ALA A 102 14.53 -3.39 -3.11
CA ALA A 102 15.85 -3.94 -3.42
C ALA A 102 15.90 -4.64 -4.79
N MET A 103 14.89 -5.44 -5.13
CA MET A 103 14.82 -6.16 -6.41
C MET A 103 14.59 -5.22 -7.60
N VAL A 104 13.73 -4.22 -7.45
CA VAL A 104 13.48 -3.22 -8.51
C VAL A 104 14.70 -2.32 -8.73
N MET A 105 15.35 -1.89 -7.64
CA MET A 105 16.52 -1.02 -7.71
C MET A 105 17.77 -1.72 -8.25
N SER A 106 17.88 -3.04 -8.07
CA SER A 106 18.99 -3.84 -8.63
C SER A 106 18.78 -4.21 -10.10
N GLY A 107 17.58 -3.99 -10.65
CA GLY A 107 17.19 -4.45 -11.99
C GLY A 107 16.94 -5.95 -12.07
N GLU A 108 16.76 -6.63 -10.93
CA GLU A 108 16.39 -8.06 -10.90
C GLU A 108 14.97 -8.28 -11.43
N VAL A 109 14.09 -7.30 -11.25
CA VAL A 109 12.71 -7.22 -11.76
C VAL A 109 12.39 -5.78 -12.16
N ASP A 110 11.44 -5.58 -13.08
CA ASP A 110 11.03 -4.22 -13.50
C ASP A 110 10.11 -3.58 -12.45
N ASN A 111 9.23 -4.42 -11.90
CA ASN A 111 8.26 -4.05 -10.89
C ASN A 111 7.92 -5.22 -9.97
N ALA A 112 7.28 -4.92 -8.85
CA ALA A 112 6.93 -5.90 -7.84
C ALA A 112 5.54 -5.62 -7.25
N PHE A 113 4.79 -6.68 -6.96
CA PHE A 113 3.57 -6.65 -6.16
C PHE A 113 3.76 -7.47 -4.87
N SER A 114 3.53 -6.84 -3.72
CA SER A 114 3.56 -7.46 -2.40
C SER A 114 2.15 -7.80 -1.95
N ALA A 115 1.80 -9.09 -1.98
CA ALA A 115 0.55 -9.62 -1.46
C ALA A 115 0.75 -10.04 0.01
N MET A 116 0.64 -9.08 0.93
CA MET A 116 0.90 -9.26 2.35
C MET A 116 -0.24 -8.72 3.22
N ARG A 117 -0.33 -9.26 4.44
CA ARG A 117 -1.20 -8.79 5.52
C ARG A 117 -0.42 -8.84 6.84
N PRO A 118 -0.67 -7.94 7.81
CA PRO A 118 -1.61 -6.81 7.77
C PRO A 118 -1.21 -5.67 6.80
N PRO A 119 -2.14 -4.76 6.42
CA PRO A 119 -1.85 -3.57 5.60
C PRO A 119 -1.00 -2.54 6.37
N GLY A 120 -0.70 -1.39 5.75
CA GLY A 120 0.21 -0.41 6.31
C GLY A 120 -0.15 1.08 6.23
N HIS A 121 -0.93 1.54 5.25
CA HIS A 121 -1.06 2.98 4.96
C HIS A 121 -1.71 3.84 6.06
N HIS A 122 -2.36 3.26 7.07
CA HIS A 122 -2.91 3.97 8.23
C HIS A 122 -1.99 4.03 9.46
N ALA A 123 -0.91 3.25 9.50
CA ALA A 123 0.00 3.26 10.64
C ALA A 123 0.83 4.55 10.67
N GLU A 124 0.47 5.47 11.57
CA GLU A 124 1.20 6.71 11.81
C GLU A 124 2.52 6.44 12.54
N ARG A 125 3.35 7.48 12.68
CA ARG A 125 4.65 7.43 13.37
C ARG A 125 4.57 6.72 14.71
N GLU A 126 3.57 7.04 15.53
CA GLU A 126 3.39 6.48 16.87
C GLU A 126 2.00 5.90 17.14
N THR A 127 1.17 5.66 16.12
CA THR A 127 -0.22 5.15 16.29
C THR A 127 -0.49 3.98 15.33
N PRO A 128 -0.73 2.74 15.83
CA PRO A 128 -1.32 1.70 15.01
C PRO A 128 -2.83 1.94 14.91
N MET A 129 -3.40 1.87 13.72
CA MET A 129 -4.83 2.07 13.49
C MET A 129 -5.25 1.55 12.11
N GLY A 130 -6.56 1.37 11.86
CA GLY A 130 -7.06 0.97 10.55
C GLY A 130 -6.48 -0.34 10.07
N PHE A 131 -6.39 -1.32 10.97
CA PHE A 131 -5.78 -2.64 10.73
C PHE A 131 -4.25 -2.63 10.54
N CYS A 132 -3.62 -1.45 10.48
CA CYS A 132 -2.22 -1.30 10.09
C CYS A 132 -1.29 -1.34 11.31
N LEU A 133 -0.23 -2.16 11.22
CA LEU A 133 0.81 -2.25 12.27
C LEU A 133 2.07 -1.44 11.94
N PHE A 134 2.42 -1.30 10.66
CA PHE A 134 3.60 -0.56 10.20
C PHE A 134 3.33 0.12 8.86
N GLY A 135 3.89 1.32 8.65
CA GLY A 135 3.72 2.10 7.42
C GLY A 135 4.49 1.54 6.22
N ASN A 136 4.05 0.41 5.65
CA ASN A 136 4.78 -0.34 4.62
C ASN A 136 5.17 0.50 3.38
N ALA A 137 4.24 1.33 2.86
CA ALA A 137 4.52 2.18 1.70
C ALA A 137 5.50 3.32 2.01
N ALA A 138 5.34 3.95 3.18
CA ALA A 138 6.30 4.94 3.68
C ALA A 138 7.68 4.31 3.91
N LEU A 139 7.75 3.06 4.42
CA LEU A 139 9.00 2.32 4.59
C LEU A 139 9.70 2.10 3.26
N ALA A 140 8.97 1.63 2.24
CA ALA A 140 9.51 1.45 0.89
C ALA A 140 10.11 2.76 0.36
N ALA A 141 9.38 3.88 0.53
CA ALA A 141 9.88 5.19 0.12
C ALA A 141 11.14 5.60 0.88
N LYS A 142 11.15 5.48 2.21
CA LYS A 142 12.32 5.82 3.05
C LYS A 142 13.53 4.95 2.75
N VAL A 143 13.36 3.66 2.49
CA VAL A 143 14.47 2.78 2.09
C VAL A 143 15.01 3.18 0.72
N ALA A 144 14.15 3.46 -0.25
CA ALA A 144 14.59 3.91 -1.57
C ALA A 144 15.37 5.23 -1.50
N LEU A 145 14.94 6.17 -0.65
CA LEU A 145 15.62 7.45 -0.43
C LEU A 145 16.94 7.29 0.35
N ASP A 146 16.91 6.59 1.48
CA ASP A 146 18.01 6.61 2.46
C ASP A 146 19.04 5.52 2.24
N VAL A 147 18.67 4.39 1.60
CA VAL A 147 19.57 3.25 1.33
C VAL A 147 20.00 3.23 -0.13
N HIS A 148 19.05 3.42 -1.06
CA HIS A 148 19.34 3.41 -2.49
C HIS A 148 19.72 4.80 -3.05
N GLY A 149 19.68 5.84 -2.20
CA GLY A 149 20.16 7.18 -2.54
C GLY A 149 19.31 7.91 -3.58
N LEU A 150 18.04 7.51 -3.75
CA LEU A 150 17.13 8.27 -4.60
C LEU A 150 16.89 9.67 -4.04
N SER A 151 16.73 10.63 -4.93
CA SER A 151 16.43 12.02 -4.59
C SER A 151 14.94 12.31 -4.62
N ARG A 152 14.14 11.53 -5.35
CA ARG A 152 12.69 11.73 -5.51
C ARG A 152 11.95 10.40 -5.55
N VAL A 153 11.02 10.18 -4.63
CA VAL A 153 10.14 9.00 -4.62
C VAL A 153 8.69 9.46 -4.51
N ALA A 154 7.79 8.86 -5.29
CA ALA A 154 6.37 9.14 -5.18
C ALA A 154 5.65 7.96 -4.53
N VAL A 155 4.73 8.24 -3.61
CA VAL A 155 3.81 7.25 -3.03
C VAL A 155 2.40 7.59 -3.48
N LEU A 156 1.77 6.69 -4.22
CA LEU A 156 0.46 6.88 -4.83
C LEU A 156 -0.51 5.91 -4.18
N ASP A 157 -1.51 6.45 -3.50
CA ASP A 157 -2.47 5.69 -2.73
C ASP A 157 -3.87 5.83 -3.36
N PHE A 158 -4.40 4.70 -3.83
CA PHE A 158 -5.76 4.62 -4.36
C PHE A 158 -6.67 3.72 -3.53
N ASP A 159 -6.22 3.30 -2.33
CA ASP A 159 -7.14 2.77 -1.32
C ASP A 159 -8.24 3.78 -1.04
N VAL A 160 -9.46 3.31 -0.79
CA VAL A 160 -10.61 4.19 -0.61
C VAL A 160 -10.52 5.03 0.66
N HIS A 161 -9.73 4.59 1.65
CA HIS A 161 -9.49 5.32 2.88
C HIS A 161 -8.26 6.21 2.73
N HIS A 162 -8.29 7.38 3.37
CA HIS A 162 -7.12 8.25 3.38
C HIS A 162 -5.93 7.57 4.05
N GLY A 163 -4.81 7.41 3.33
CA GLY A 163 -3.53 6.91 3.86
C GLY A 163 -2.85 7.87 4.84
N ASN A 164 -3.52 8.18 5.95
CA ASN A 164 -3.09 9.13 6.98
C ASN A 164 -1.73 8.75 7.61
N GLY A 165 -1.43 7.46 7.74
CA GLY A 165 -0.15 6.98 8.23
C GLY A 165 0.99 7.33 7.27
N THR A 166 0.80 7.05 5.98
CA THR A 166 1.76 7.46 4.95
C THR A 166 1.94 8.98 4.91
N GLN A 167 0.84 9.74 5.02
CA GLN A 167 0.88 11.19 5.10
C GLN A 167 1.71 11.68 6.30
N ASP A 168 1.46 11.16 7.50
CA ASP A 168 2.17 11.53 8.73
C ASP A 168 3.67 11.19 8.63
N LEU A 169 3.98 9.96 8.19
CA LEU A 169 5.35 9.46 8.10
C LEU A 169 6.21 10.20 7.06
N LEU A 170 5.58 10.75 6.01
CA LEU A 170 6.25 11.50 4.95
C LEU A 170 6.01 13.01 5.03
N TRP A 171 5.30 13.51 6.05
CA TRP A 171 4.87 14.91 6.17
C TRP A 171 6.03 15.91 5.98
N ASP A 172 7.17 15.62 6.60
CA ASP A 172 8.39 16.45 6.59
C ASP A 172 9.52 15.84 5.74
N GLU A 173 9.18 15.11 4.67
CA GLU A 173 10.14 14.54 3.72
C GLU A 173 10.05 15.26 2.35
N PRO A 174 10.90 16.27 2.07
CA PRO A 174 10.86 17.05 0.84
C PRO A 174 11.23 16.25 -0.42
N ARG A 175 11.84 15.07 -0.25
CA ARG A 175 12.21 14.16 -1.34
C ARG A 175 11.06 13.22 -1.73
N ALA A 176 9.96 13.23 -0.99
CA ALA A 176 8.78 12.42 -1.28
C ALA A 176 7.67 13.29 -1.89
N LEU A 177 6.79 12.68 -2.69
CA LEU A 177 5.48 13.23 -3.03
C LEU A 177 4.42 12.17 -2.78
N PHE A 178 3.58 12.41 -1.77
CA PHE A 178 2.44 11.57 -1.45
C PHE A 178 1.20 12.08 -2.18
N VAL A 179 0.49 11.19 -2.87
CA VAL A 179 -0.78 11.48 -3.54
C VAL A 179 -1.78 10.42 -3.12
N SER A 180 -2.90 10.82 -2.52
CA SER A 180 -3.97 9.90 -2.13
C SER A 180 -5.31 10.34 -2.69
N SER A 181 -6.01 9.44 -3.37
CA SER A 181 -7.45 9.59 -3.62
C SER A 181 -8.23 8.73 -2.68
N HIS A 182 -9.20 9.30 -1.99
CA HIS A 182 -9.96 8.60 -0.96
C HIS A 182 -11.37 9.17 -0.88
N GLN A 183 -12.32 8.40 -0.37
CA GLN A 183 -13.64 8.91 -0.10
C GLN A 183 -13.60 9.92 1.05
N MET A 184 -14.26 11.07 0.86
CA MET A 184 -14.45 12.06 1.91
C MET A 184 -15.88 12.63 1.86
N PRO A 185 -16.63 12.60 2.98
CA PRO A 185 -16.26 12.06 4.29
C PRO A 185 -16.28 10.52 4.33
N LEU A 186 -15.31 9.93 5.04
CA LEU A 186 -15.22 8.53 5.47
C LEU A 186 -14.25 8.45 6.66
N TRP A 187 -14.20 7.31 7.36
CA TRP A 187 -13.06 7.00 8.24
C TRP A 187 -11.74 7.11 7.44
N PRO A 188 -10.63 7.66 7.99
CA PRO A 188 -10.41 8.10 9.37
C PRO A 188 -10.87 9.54 9.70
N GLY A 189 -11.49 10.25 8.76
CA GLY A 189 -11.96 11.64 8.94
C GLY A 189 -10.89 12.71 8.71
N THR A 190 -9.78 12.35 8.06
CA THR A 190 -8.68 13.25 7.65
C THR A 190 -8.50 13.20 6.12
N GLY A 191 -7.50 13.92 5.58
CA GLY A 191 -7.22 13.93 4.15
C GLY A 191 -7.84 15.11 3.42
N ALA A 192 -8.02 16.24 4.10
CA ALA A 192 -8.54 17.44 3.46
C ALA A 192 -7.59 17.91 2.34
N ALA A 193 -8.14 18.47 1.26
CA ALA A 193 -7.36 18.94 0.11
C ALA A 193 -6.37 20.07 0.47
N GLU A 194 -6.63 20.77 1.58
CA GLU A 194 -5.78 21.84 2.10
C GLU A 194 -4.54 21.34 2.86
N GLU A 195 -4.50 20.05 3.23
CA GLU A 195 -3.34 19.41 3.85
C GLU A 195 -2.25 19.18 2.80
N ARG A 196 -1.18 19.99 2.83
CA ARG A 196 -0.15 19.99 1.76
C ARG A 196 1.23 19.51 2.20
N GLY A 197 1.36 19.01 3.42
CA GLY A 197 2.65 18.64 4.01
C GLY A 197 3.54 19.86 4.31
N ALA A 198 4.71 19.63 4.91
CA ALA A 198 5.63 20.71 5.28
C ALA A 198 6.34 21.34 4.07
N HIS A 199 6.42 20.61 2.94
CA HIS A 199 7.18 21.00 1.75
C HIS A 199 6.36 21.06 0.47
N ASP A 200 5.03 21.22 0.58
CA ASP A 200 4.13 21.03 -0.56
C ASP A 200 4.32 19.63 -1.18
N ASN A 201 4.41 18.61 -0.34
CA ASN A 201 4.75 17.23 -0.68
C ASN A 201 3.58 16.25 -0.47
N VAL A 202 2.40 16.77 -0.13
CA VAL A 202 1.16 16.00 -0.03
C VAL A 202 0.14 16.52 -1.05
N LEU A 203 -0.63 15.60 -1.63
CA LEU A 203 -1.76 15.87 -2.51
C LEU A 203 -2.93 14.94 -2.17
N ASN A 204 -3.90 15.47 -1.43
CA ASN A 204 -5.15 14.76 -1.19
C ASN A 204 -6.16 15.06 -2.29
N LEU A 205 -6.80 14.01 -2.80
CA LEU A 205 -7.78 14.01 -3.86
C LEU A 205 -9.11 13.45 -3.30
N PRO A 206 -9.81 14.20 -2.44
CA PRO A 206 -11.06 13.73 -1.83
C PRO A 206 -12.13 13.49 -2.90
N LEU A 207 -12.74 12.30 -2.86
CA LEU A 207 -13.83 11.88 -3.74
C LEU A 207 -15.13 11.80 -2.94
N ALA A 208 -16.22 12.29 -3.52
CA ALA A 208 -17.52 12.23 -2.85
C ALA A 208 -18.03 10.77 -2.82
N PRO A 209 -18.82 10.39 -1.81
CA PRO A 209 -19.58 9.14 -1.87
C PRO A 209 -20.37 9.01 -3.17
N GLY A 210 -20.36 7.81 -3.74
CA GLY A 210 -21.00 7.51 -5.02
C GLY A 210 -20.15 7.82 -6.26
N SER A 211 -18.99 8.48 -6.12
CA SER A 211 -18.07 8.73 -7.23
C SER A 211 -17.61 7.43 -7.89
N ALA A 212 -17.49 7.44 -9.22
CA ALA A 212 -17.08 6.32 -10.03
C ALA A 212 -15.81 6.66 -10.82
N GLY A 213 -15.53 5.87 -11.87
CA GLY A 213 -14.36 6.05 -12.71
C GLY A 213 -14.20 7.44 -13.33
N ALA A 214 -15.29 8.13 -13.67
CA ALA A 214 -15.22 9.45 -14.29
C ALA A 214 -14.67 10.52 -13.34
N GLU A 215 -15.18 10.57 -12.10
CA GLU A 215 -14.73 11.49 -11.06
C GLU A 215 -13.30 11.16 -10.62
N MET A 216 -13.00 9.87 -10.45
CA MET A 216 -11.64 9.39 -10.17
C MET A 216 -10.64 9.90 -11.22
N ARG A 217 -10.93 9.70 -12.51
CA ARG A 217 -10.03 10.11 -13.61
C ARG A 217 -9.86 11.62 -13.65
N ALA A 218 -10.94 12.37 -13.41
CA ALA A 218 -10.88 13.83 -13.35
C ALA A 218 -9.99 14.33 -12.20
N ALA A 219 -9.99 13.66 -11.05
CA ALA A 219 -9.13 13.98 -9.92
C ALA A 219 -7.66 13.58 -10.16
N TRP A 220 -7.42 12.37 -10.69
CA TRP A 220 -6.07 11.84 -10.90
C TRP A 220 -5.32 12.48 -12.06
N THR A 221 -6.00 12.91 -13.13
CA THR A 221 -5.35 13.50 -14.31
C THR A 221 -4.40 14.66 -13.97
N PRO A 222 -4.82 15.74 -13.25
CA PRO A 222 -3.91 16.81 -12.86
C PRO A 222 -2.84 16.37 -11.85
N ALA A 223 -3.14 15.37 -11.00
CA ALA A 223 -2.17 14.80 -10.07
C ALA A 223 -1.04 14.07 -10.82
N LEU A 224 -1.37 13.28 -11.84
CA LEU A 224 -0.41 12.61 -12.72
C LEU A 224 0.48 13.63 -13.46
N GLU A 225 -0.06 14.77 -13.89
CA GLU A 225 0.76 15.85 -14.46
C GLU A 225 1.74 16.45 -13.45
N ARG A 226 1.31 16.65 -12.19
CA ARG A 226 2.20 17.09 -11.11
C ARG A 226 3.30 16.07 -10.86
N LEU A 227 2.96 14.79 -10.82
CA LEU A 227 3.91 13.69 -10.67
C LEU A 227 4.92 13.63 -11.81
N ARG A 228 4.50 13.85 -13.07
CA ARG A 228 5.42 13.97 -14.21
C ARG A 228 6.42 15.12 -14.03
N ARG A 229 5.99 16.26 -13.48
CA ARG A 229 6.88 17.39 -13.16
C ARG A 229 7.80 17.10 -11.98
N PHE A 230 7.32 16.38 -10.97
CA PHE A 230 8.11 15.90 -9.85
C PHE A 230 9.19 14.90 -10.32
N ALA A 231 8.92 14.14 -11.39
CA ALA A 231 9.85 13.19 -12.00
C ALA A 231 10.44 12.22 -10.96
N PRO A 232 9.60 11.38 -10.32
CA PRO A 232 10.06 10.42 -9.33
C PRO A 232 11.01 9.41 -9.95
N GLU A 233 11.96 8.94 -9.16
CA GLU A 233 12.93 7.91 -9.55
C GLU A 233 12.46 6.51 -9.14
N LEU A 234 11.42 6.41 -8.32
CA LEU A 234 10.67 5.21 -7.99
C LEU A 234 9.22 5.62 -7.69
N VAL A 235 8.27 4.81 -8.14
CA VAL A 235 6.87 4.93 -7.74
C VAL A 235 6.51 3.77 -6.80
N VAL A 236 6.00 4.10 -5.62
CA VAL A 236 5.42 3.16 -4.67
C VAL A 236 3.89 3.31 -4.74
N ILE A 237 3.16 2.20 -4.77
CA ILE A 237 1.70 2.17 -4.81
C ILE A 237 1.18 1.55 -3.52
N SER A 238 0.32 2.28 -2.81
CA SER A 238 -0.59 1.70 -1.80
C SER A 238 -1.84 1.21 -2.55
N ALA A 239 -1.86 -0.09 -2.82
CA ALA A 239 -2.84 -0.73 -3.69
C ALA A 239 -3.98 -1.34 -2.86
N GLY A 240 -4.91 -0.48 -2.45
CA GLY A 240 -6.20 -0.87 -1.89
C GLY A 240 -7.25 -1.10 -2.98
N PHE A 241 -8.08 -2.12 -2.80
CA PHE A 241 -9.12 -2.49 -3.79
C PHE A 241 -10.55 -2.29 -3.26
N ASP A 242 -10.69 -1.53 -2.17
CA ASP A 242 -11.95 -1.21 -1.48
C ASP A 242 -12.69 0.00 -2.06
N ALA A 243 -12.14 0.67 -3.09
CA ALA A 243 -12.90 1.61 -3.91
C ALA A 243 -13.87 0.90 -4.87
N HIS A 244 -13.82 -0.43 -4.95
CA HIS A 244 -14.69 -1.24 -5.81
C HIS A 244 -16.15 -1.09 -5.39
N GLN A 245 -17.05 -1.01 -6.37
CA GLN A 245 -18.51 -0.84 -6.15
C GLN A 245 -19.19 -1.91 -5.27
N ASP A 246 -18.54 -3.05 -5.06
CA ASP A 246 -19.05 -4.18 -4.30
C ASP A 246 -18.45 -4.23 -2.88
N ASP A 247 -17.50 -3.35 -2.57
CA ASP A 247 -16.83 -3.34 -1.28
C ASP A 247 -17.76 -2.86 -0.16
N PRO A 248 -17.81 -3.54 1.00
CA PRO A 248 -18.73 -3.18 2.07
C PRO A 248 -18.29 -1.97 2.92
N LEU A 249 -17.04 -1.51 2.83
CA LEU A 249 -16.50 -0.50 3.76
C LEU A 249 -16.55 0.94 3.22
N ALA A 250 -16.89 1.12 1.94
CA ALA A 250 -16.98 2.43 1.32
C ALA A 250 -18.17 2.54 0.36
N GLN A 251 -18.29 3.70 -0.30
CA GLN A 251 -19.40 4.04 -1.19
C GLN A 251 -18.89 4.54 -2.55
N LEU A 252 -17.62 4.31 -2.89
CA LEU A 252 -17.13 4.54 -4.24
C LEU A 252 -17.57 3.40 -5.16
N ASN A 253 -17.77 3.72 -6.43
CA ASN A 253 -18.32 2.81 -7.43
C ASN A 253 -17.30 2.49 -8.53
N TRP A 254 -16.05 2.16 -8.16
CA TRP A 254 -15.04 1.84 -9.17
C TRP A 254 -15.28 0.45 -9.73
N SER A 255 -15.09 0.32 -11.04
CA SER A 255 -15.10 -0.94 -11.76
C SER A 255 -13.70 -1.53 -11.88
N LEU A 256 -13.59 -2.78 -12.33
CA LEU A 256 -12.30 -3.39 -12.66
C LEU A 256 -11.51 -2.58 -13.71
N GLU A 257 -12.18 -1.95 -14.67
CA GLU A 257 -11.50 -1.13 -15.70
C GLU A 257 -10.95 0.18 -15.12
N ASP A 258 -11.50 0.66 -14.00
CA ASP A 258 -10.97 1.84 -13.30
C ASP A 258 -9.66 1.52 -12.60
N PHE A 259 -9.57 0.35 -11.95
CA PHE A 259 -8.32 -0.17 -11.39
C PHE A 259 -7.27 -0.42 -12.49
N ARG A 260 -7.65 -0.98 -13.63
CA ARG A 260 -6.74 -1.11 -14.78
C ARG A 260 -6.24 0.24 -15.26
N TRP A 261 -7.15 1.21 -15.44
CA TRP A 261 -6.77 2.52 -15.92
C TRP A 261 -5.79 3.23 -15.00
N ILE A 262 -6.07 3.29 -13.69
CA ILE A 262 -5.16 3.98 -12.77
C ILE A 262 -3.80 3.29 -12.75
N THR A 263 -3.77 1.96 -12.79
CA THR A 263 -2.53 1.18 -12.88
C THR A 263 -1.74 1.52 -14.14
N ARG A 264 -2.39 1.55 -15.32
CA ARG A 264 -1.75 1.92 -16.60
C ARG A 264 -1.18 3.33 -16.57
N GLU A 265 -1.91 4.30 -16.04
CA GLU A 265 -1.43 5.68 -15.94
C GLU A 265 -0.22 5.82 -15.02
N ILE A 266 -0.22 5.11 -13.88
CA ILE A 266 0.91 5.06 -12.96
C ILE A 266 2.12 4.39 -13.62
N LEU A 267 1.92 3.29 -14.35
CA LEU A 267 3.00 2.60 -15.06
C LEU A 267 3.55 3.46 -16.20
N ALA A 268 2.70 4.18 -16.94
CA ALA A 268 3.13 5.11 -17.97
C ALA A 268 3.96 6.27 -17.37
N LEU A 269 3.55 6.81 -16.21
CA LEU A 269 4.33 7.79 -15.45
C LEU A 269 5.69 7.21 -15.05
N ALA A 270 5.72 6.01 -14.47
CA ALA A 270 6.96 5.36 -14.02
C ALA A 270 7.90 5.05 -15.20
N HIS A 271 7.38 4.61 -16.34
CA HIS A 271 8.16 4.43 -17.56
C HIS A 271 8.80 5.75 -18.03
N GLN A 272 8.04 6.85 -17.99
CA GLN A 272 8.53 8.18 -18.40
C GLN A 272 9.58 8.79 -17.47
N THR A 273 9.49 8.52 -16.15
CA THR A 273 10.24 9.28 -15.14
C THR A 273 11.16 8.42 -14.26
N ALA A 274 10.75 7.18 -13.98
CA ALA A 274 11.41 6.25 -13.07
C ALA A 274 12.04 5.04 -13.79
N GLY A 275 12.18 5.08 -15.13
CA GLY A 275 12.69 3.94 -15.90
C GLY A 275 11.89 2.65 -15.70
N GLY A 276 10.58 2.77 -15.48
CA GLY A 276 9.66 1.65 -15.25
C GLY A 276 9.62 1.12 -13.81
N ARG A 277 10.43 1.66 -12.89
CA ARG A 277 10.53 1.17 -11.51
C ARG A 277 9.25 1.41 -10.70
N VAL A 278 8.55 0.34 -10.37
CA VAL A 278 7.32 0.36 -9.55
C VAL A 278 7.34 -0.70 -8.46
N VAL A 279 6.99 -0.31 -7.24
CA VAL A 279 6.69 -1.22 -6.13
C VAL A 279 5.24 -1.03 -5.72
N SER A 280 4.43 -2.09 -5.74
CA SER A 280 3.03 -2.06 -5.36
C SER A 280 2.81 -2.93 -4.12
N LEU A 281 2.12 -2.40 -3.12
CA LEU A 281 1.89 -3.03 -1.83
C LEU A 281 0.38 -3.14 -1.60
N MET A 282 -0.11 -4.35 -1.35
CA MET A 282 -1.53 -4.56 -1.09
C MET A 282 -1.95 -3.89 0.23
N GLU A 283 -3.03 -3.12 0.19
CA GLU A 283 -3.66 -2.45 1.36
C GLU A 283 -5.05 -3.07 1.64
N GLY A 284 -6.14 -2.29 1.48
CA GLY A 284 -7.53 -2.67 1.70
C GLY A 284 -8.21 -3.45 0.56
N GLY A 285 -9.53 -3.63 0.68
CA GLY A 285 -10.39 -4.45 -0.19
C GLY A 285 -10.95 -5.67 0.53
N TYR A 286 -12.26 -5.73 0.72
CA TYR A 286 -12.91 -6.57 1.73
C TYR A 286 -14.07 -7.43 1.20
N ASP A 287 -14.61 -7.11 0.02
CA ASP A 287 -15.32 -8.11 -0.78
C ASP A 287 -14.31 -9.05 -1.48
N LEU A 288 -14.39 -10.35 -1.19
CA LEU A 288 -13.36 -11.31 -1.62
C LEU A 288 -13.34 -11.52 -3.13
N ALA A 289 -14.48 -11.42 -3.81
CA ALA A 289 -14.56 -11.61 -5.25
C ALA A 289 -14.03 -10.37 -5.99
N ALA A 290 -14.47 -9.19 -5.56
CA ALA A 290 -14.00 -7.90 -6.06
C ALA A 290 -12.49 -7.73 -5.83
N LEU A 291 -12.00 -7.97 -4.60
CA LEU A 291 -10.58 -7.90 -4.25
C LEU A 291 -9.74 -8.78 -5.17
N SER A 292 -10.13 -10.05 -5.35
CA SER A 292 -9.39 -10.99 -6.19
C SER A 292 -9.33 -10.54 -7.64
N ALA A 293 -10.46 -10.07 -8.17
CA ALA A 293 -10.57 -9.64 -9.55
C ALA A 293 -9.79 -8.33 -9.80
N ALA A 294 -9.87 -7.37 -8.90
CA ALA A 294 -9.18 -6.09 -8.99
C ALA A 294 -7.66 -6.24 -8.79
N ALA A 295 -7.23 -7.02 -7.79
CA ALA A 295 -5.81 -7.32 -7.58
C ALA A 295 -5.21 -8.07 -8.78
N ARG A 296 -5.94 -9.04 -9.34
CA ARG A 296 -5.52 -9.72 -10.57
C ARG A 296 -5.41 -8.75 -11.75
N ALA A 297 -6.41 -7.90 -11.95
CA ALA A 297 -6.39 -6.91 -13.02
C ALA A 297 -5.19 -5.95 -12.88
N HIS A 298 -4.91 -5.46 -11.67
CA HIS A 298 -3.74 -4.65 -11.36
C HIS A 298 -2.42 -5.37 -11.72
N VAL A 299 -2.27 -6.62 -11.29
CA VAL A 299 -1.04 -7.40 -11.56
C VAL A 299 -0.88 -7.74 -13.04
N GLU A 300 -1.95 -8.01 -13.77
CA GLU A 300 -1.89 -8.19 -15.23
C GLU A 300 -1.33 -6.94 -15.93
N GLU A 301 -1.73 -5.73 -15.53
CA GLU A 301 -1.14 -4.49 -16.06
C GLU A 301 0.35 -4.32 -15.69
N LEU A 302 0.74 -4.70 -14.46
CA LEU A 302 2.16 -4.70 -14.06
C LEU A 302 3.01 -5.62 -14.95
N MET A 303 2.46 -6.79 -15.30
CA MET A 303 3.12 -7.76 -16.17
C MET A 303 3.22 -7.26 -17.62
N GLU A 304 2.15 -6.64 -18.14
CA GLU A 304 2.14 -6.07 -19.50
C GLU A 304 3.17 -4.93 -19.65
N ALA A 305 3.37 -4.11 -18.62
CA ALA A 305 4.36 -3.04 -18.64
C ALA A 305 5.82 -3.52 -18.52
N GLY A 306 6.06 -4.72 -17.99
CA GLY A 306 7.41 -5.34 -17.88
C GLY A 306 7.79 -6.24 -19.07
N ALA A 307 6.87 -6.43 -20.03
CA ALA A 307 7.10 -7.20 -21.25
C ALA A 307 7.87 -6.39 -22.30
#